data_AF-A0A925XEH4-F1
#
_entry.id   AF-A0A925XEH4-F1
#
_cell.length_a   1.000
_cell.length_b   1.000
_cell.length_c   1.000
_cell.angle_alpha   90.00
_cell.angle_beta   90.00
_cell.angle_gamma   90.00
#
_symmetry.space_group_name_H-M   'P 1'
#
loop_
_entity.id
_entity.type
_entity.pdbx_description
1 polymer ?
#
loop_
_entity_poly.entity_id
_entity_poly.type
_entity_poly.pdbx_seq_one_letter_code
_entity_poly.pdbx_strand_id
1 'polypeptide(L)'
;GVMGAGLARYLPNVPMFESMILGPPGANSEAEPRLRPDATGTAPGSGEAISIGQQGQALTMLRPSGKARLNDRVFDVVSEGPFITPETQIEVIAITGNRIVVRQV
;
A
#
# COMPACT_ATOMS: atom_id res chain seq x y z
N GLY A 1 -11.89 61.58 36.56
CA GLY A 1 -11.19 60.33 36.21
C GLY A 1 -12.18 59.43 35.51
N VAL A 2 -11.85 58.65 34.49
CA VAL A 2 -10.60 58.02 34.07
C VAL A 2 -10.68 57.89 32.53
N MET A 3 -9.79 58.55 31.77
CA MET A 3 -8.63 57.95 31.07
C MET A 3 -8.86 56.52 30.56
N GLY A 4 -8.99 56.35 29.24
CA GLY A 4 -9.00 55.02 28.62
C GLY A 4 -9.50 54.94 27.17
N ALA A 5 -9.16 55.90 26.30
CA ALA A 5 -9.41 55.78 24.86
C ALA A 5 -8.12 55.38 24.14
N GLY A 6 -7.88 54.08 24.00
CA GLY A 6 -6.86 53.51 23.11
C GLY A 6 -7.57 52.84 21.94
N LEU A 7 -7.52 53.47 20.77
CA LEU A 7 -8.23 53.04 19.57
C LEU A 7 -7.86 51.62 19.16
N ALA A 8 -8.89 50.80 19.06
CA ALA A 8 -8.94 49.61 18.22
C ALA A 8 -8.56 49.99 16.79
N ARG A 9 -7.31 49.70 16.40
CA ARG A 9 -6.95 49.60 15.00
C ARG A 9 -6.11 48.36 14.78
N TYR A 10 -6.63 47.59 13.82
CA TYR A 10 -5.92 46.63 13.00
C TYR A 10 -5.88 45.18 13.50
N LEU A 11 -7.08 44.57 13.53
CA LEU A 11 -7.22 43.12 13.37
C LEU A 11 -8.04 42.79 12.11
N PRO A 12 -7.44 42.83 10.90
CA PRO A 12 -8.02 42.16 9.75
C PRO A 12 -7.25 40.87 9.42
N ASN A 13 -8.02 39.79 9.26
CA ASN A 13 -7.69 38.45 8.75
C ASN A 13 -7.09 37.44 9.72
N VAL A 14 -7.99 36.70 10.38
CA VAL A 14 -7.81 35.28 10.68
C VAL A 14 -8.35 34.45 9.51
N PRO A 15 -7.49 33.68 8.85
CA PRO A 15 -7.83 32.29 8.55
C PRO A 15 -6.69 31.36 8.96
N MET A 16 -7.01 30.11 9.29
CA MET A 16 -6.10 28.98 9.58
C MET A 16 -5.65 28.80 11.03
N PHE A 17 -6.48 28.07 11.76
CA PHE A 17 -5.99 27.00 12.65
C PHE A 17 -6.64 25.69 12.21
N GLU A 18 -6.25 25.20 11.03
CA GLU A 18 -6.46 23.79 10.68
C GLU A 18 -5.16 23.05 10.99
N SER A 19 -5.30 21.86 11.59
CA SER A 19 -4.24 20.99 12.08
C SER A 19 -3.60 21.38 13.42
N MET A 20 -4.42 21.19 14.47
CA MET A 20 -3.97 20.34 15.57
C MET A 20 -3.50 18.99 15.01
N ILE A 21 -2.21 18.88 14.67
CA ILE A 21 -1.50 17.61 14.82
C ILE A 21 -0.32 17.91 15.74
N LEU A 22 -0.32 17.19 16.87
CA LEU A 22 0.82 17.07 17.74
C LEU A 22 2.02 16.59 16.91
N GLY A 23 2.97 17.47 16.65
CA GLY A 23 4.32 17.04 16.32
C GLY A 23 5.00 16.60 17.62
N PRO A 24 5.28 15.29 17.83
CA PRO A 24 6.11 14.91 18.96
C PRO A 24 7.53 15.48 18.75
N PRO A 25 8.13 16.08 19.79
CA PRO A 25 9.46 16.62 19.71
C PRO A 25 10.46 15.46 19.71
N GLY A 26 11.28 15.38 18.66
CA GLY A 26 12.39 14.44 18.50
C GLY A 26 13.57 15.11 17.83
N ALA A 27 13.84 16.34 18.28
CA ALA A 27 14.94 17.24 17.94
C ALA A 27 16.37 16.73 18.15
N ASN A 28 16.77 15.48 17.86
CA ASN A 28 18.20 15.15 17.97
C ASN A 28 18.65 13.98 17.09
N SER A 29 19.55 14.34 16.16
CA SER A 29 20.78 13.63 15.81
C SER A 29 20.72 12.29 15.08
N GLU A 30 21.13 12.38 13.81
CA GLU A 30 22.24 11.58 13.27
C GLU A 30 22.03 10.06 13.19
N ALA A 31 21.12 9.64 12.32
CA ALA A 31 21.37 8.59 11.34
C ALA A 31 20.05 8.34 10.59
N GLU A 32 19.66 9.24 9.68
CA GLU A 32 18.69 8.82 8.68
C GLU A 32 19.44 7.91 7.70
N PRO A 33 19.15 6.59 7.65
CA PRO A 33 19.60 5.80 6.53
C PRO A 33 18.98 6.47 5.33
N ARG A 34 19.79 6.84 4.33
CA ARG A 34 19.28 7.27 3.04
C ARG A 34 18.43 6.13 2.46
N LEU A 35 17.14 6.11 2.79
CA LEU A 35 16.15 5.29 2.13
C LEU A 35 16.12 5.83 0.71
N ARG A 36 16.82 5.15 -0.19
CA ARG A 36 16.76 5.38 -1.62
C ARG A 36 15.28 5.50 -2.01
N PRO A 37 14.79 6.64 -2.51
CA PRO A 37 13.51 6.68 -3.18
C PRO A 37 13.74 6.17 -4.61
N ASP A 38 14.22 4.92 -4.71
CA ASP A 38 14.09 4.10 -5.91
C ASP A 38 13.25 2.86 -5.54
N ALA A 39 12.24 3.07 -4.69
CA ALA A 39 11.04 2.28 -4.83
C ALA A 39 10.20 3.02 -5.87
N THR A 40 10.67 2.98 -7.11
CA THR A 40 9.84 3.20 -8.29
C THR A 40 8.58 2.41 -8.02
N GLY A 41 7.51 3.11 -7.63
CA GLY A 41 6.22 2.50 -7.39
C GLY A 41 5.95 1.69 -8.62
N THR A 42 5.93 0.38 -8.46
CA THR A 42 5.65 -0.56 -9.53
C THR A 42 4.36 -0.08 -10.14
N ALA A 43 4.46 0.65 -11.26
CA ALA A 43 3.32 0.90 -12.10
C ALA A 43 2.77 -0.50 -12.34
N PRO A 44 1.53 -0.82 -11.94
CA PRO A 44 0.94 -2.09 -12.29
C PRO A 44 0.94 -2.07 -13.82
N GLY A 45 1.92 -2.77 -14.39
CA GLY A 45 2.19 -2.73 -15.82
C GLY A 45 0.88 -3.05 -16.50
N SER A 46 0.45 -2.14 -17.38
CA SER A 46 -0.59 -2.28 -18.39
C SER A 46 -1.40 -3.56 -18.21
N GLY A 47 -2.52 -3.43 -17.48
CA GLY A 47 -3.27 -4.50 -16.85
C GLY A 47 -3.60 -5.65 -17.80
N GLU A 48 -2.83 -6.72 -17.71
CA GLU A 48 -3.32 -8.02 -18.12
C GLU A 48 -4.41 -8.40 -17.12
N ALA A 49 -5.66 -8.36 -17.56
CA ALA A 49 -6.80 -8.72 -16.73
C ALA A 49 -6.73 -10.22 -16.43
N ILE A 50 -6.50 -10.58 -15.17
CA ILE A 50 -6.63 -11.97 -14.73
C ILE A 50 -8.11 -12.30 -14.67
N SER A 51 -8.46 -13.50 -15.12
CA SER A 51 -9.83 -14.02 -15.06
C SER A 51 -9.93 -15.20 -14.09
N ILE A 52 -11.11 -15.38 -13.50
CA ILE A 52 -11.41 -16.60 -12.72
C ILE A 52 -11.38 -17.81 -13.68
N GLY A 53 -10.84 -18.93 -13.22
CA GLY A 53 -10.58 -20.13 -14.00
C GLY A 53 -9.23 -20.13 -14.73
N GLN A 54 -8.47 -19.03 -14.66
CA GLN A 54 -7.15 -18.96 -15.27
C GLN A 54 -6.17 -19.86 -14.54
N GLN A 55 -5.46 -20.68 -15.32
CA GLN A 55 -4.41 -21.55 -14.79
C GLN A 55 -3.05 -20.85 -14.77
N GLY A 56 -2.18 -21.30 -13.86
CA GLY A 56 -0.82 -20.84 -13.75
C GLY A 56 0.02 -21.77 -12.87
N GLN A 57 1.19 -21.30 -12.47
CA GLN A 57 2.14 -22.08 -11.70
C GLN A 57 2.59 -21.30 -10.46
N ALA A 58 2.56 -21.95 -9.30
CA ALA A 58 3.15 -21.39 -8.08
C ALA A 58 4.67 -21.25 -8.27
N LEU A 59 5.23 -20.06 -8.02
CA LEU A 59 6.68 -19.83 -8.07
C LEU A 59 7.32 -19.96 -6.70
N THR A 60 6.57 -19.58 -5.66
CA THR A 60 6.96 -19.76 -4.27
C THR A 60 5.97 -20.69 -3.59
N MET A 61 6.34 -21.14 -2.41
CA MET A 61 5.41 -21.81 -1.53
C MET A 61 4.29 -20.84 -1.13
N LEU A 62 3.02 -21.23 -1.24
CA LEU A 62 1.87 -20.40 -0.90
C LEU A 62 1.37 -20.79 0.49
N ARG A 63 1.65 -19.94 1.51
CA ARG A 63 1.29 -20.17 2.92
C ARG A 63 0.90 -18.90 3.69
N PRO A 64 -0.36 -18.42 3.62
CA PRO A 64 -1.30 -18.64 2.54
C PRO A 64 -0.93 -17.80 1.31
N SER A 65 -0.16 -16.72 1.47
CA SER A 65 0.29 -15.89 0.36
C SER A 65 1.60 -16.37 -0.23
N GLY A 66 1.83 -16.02 -1.50
CA GLY A 66 3.11 -16.13 -2.17
C GLY A 66 3.01 -15.59 -3.59
N LYS A 67 3.94 -15.98 -4.45
CA LYS A 67 3.97 -15.55 -5.85
C LYS A 67 3.65 -16.71 -6.76
N ALA A 68 2.85 -16.42 -7.79
CA ALA A 68 2.57 -17.36 -8.86
C ALA A 68 2.68 -16.66 -10.21
N ARG A 69 3.03 -17.44 -11.23
CA ARG A 69 2.99 -17.04 -12.62
C ARG A 69 1.60 -17.36 -13.16
N LEU A 70 0.88 -16.33 -13.58
CA LEU A 70 -0.41 -16.40 -14.27
C LEU A 70 -0.20 -15.76 -15.64
N ASN A 71 -0.46 -16.51 -16.72
CA ASN A 71 0.04 -16.17 -18.06
C ASN A 71 1.58 -16.00 -18.02
N ASP A 72 2.09 -14.89 -18.56
CA ASP A 72 3.53 -14.56 -18.60
C ASP A 72 3.96 -13.58 -17.50
N ARG A 73 3.10 -13.34 -16.50
CA ARG A 73 3.35 -12.36 -15.43
C ARG A 73 3.29 -12.97 -14.05
N VAL A 74 4.01 -12.35 -13.13
CA VAL A 74 4.07 -12.77 -11.73
C VAL A 74 3.12 -11.91 -10.91
N PHE A 75 2.24 -12.58 -10.16
CA PHE A 75 1.26 -11.94 -9.29
C PHE A 75 1.39 -12.44 -7.86
N ASP A 76 0.98 -11.59 -6.92
CA ASP A 76 0.78 -11.98 -5.54
C ASP A 76 -0.55 -12.72 -5.41
N VAL A 77 -0.47 -13.97 -5.01
CA VAL A 77 -1.61 -14.88 -4.90
C VAL A 77 -1.74 -15.42 -3.49
N VAL A 78 -2.93 -15.94 -3.18
CA VAL A 78 -3.28 -16.48 -1.87
C VAL A 78 -3.95 -17.83 -2.07
N SER A 79 -3.41 -18.88 -1.46
CA SER A 79 -4.04 -20.20 -1.46
C SER A 79 -5.32 -20.18 -0.62
N GLU A 80 -6.42 -20.72 -1.15
CA GLU A 80 -7.68 -20.90 -0.42
C GLU A 80 -7.59 -21.98 0.68
N GLY A 81 -6.76 -23.00 0.47
CA GLY A 81 -6.72 -24.20 1.29
C GLY A 81 -5.31 -24.56 1.80
N PRO A 82 -4.85 -25.81 1.59
CA PRO A 82 -3.56 -26.27 2.09
C PRO A 82 -2.41 -25.53 1.42
N PHE A 83 -1.23 -25.66 2.01
CA PHE A 83 -0.02 -25.08 1.47
C PHE A 83 0.30 -25.63 0.09
N ILE A 84 0.49 -24.74 -0.88
CA ILE A 84 0.86 -25.12 -2.26
C ILE A 84 2.38 -25.00 -2.39
N THR A 85 3.03 -26.05 -2.87
CA THR A 85 4.49 -26.05 -3.12
C THR A 85 4.84 -25.24 -4.36
N PRO A 86 6.08 -24.73 -4.46
CA PRO A 86 6.58 -24.18 -5.72
C PRO A 86 6.41 -25.19 -6.87
N GLU A 87 6.33 -24.67 -8.09
CA GLU A 87 6.17 -25.40 -9.35
C GLU A 87 4.85 -26.16 -9.52
N THR A 88 3.93 -26.05 -8.56
CA THR A 88 2.61 -26.69 -8.61
C THR A 88 1.66 -25.90 -9.51
N GLN A 89 0.86 -26.61 -10.32
CA GLN A 89 -0.19 -26.00 -11.13
C GLN A 89 -1.33 -25.49 -10.24
N ILE A 90 -1.79 -24.27 -10.52
CA ILE A 90 -2.84 -23.60 -9.77
C ILE A 90 -3.90 -23.02 -10.70
N GLU A 91 -5.09 -22.79 -10.17
CA GLU A 91 -6.20 -22.12 -10.83
C GLU A 91 -6.71 -20.96 -9.96
N VAL A 92 -7.02 -19.84 -10.60
CA VAL A 92 -7.66 -18.69 -9.96
C VAL A 92 -9.13 -19.01 -9.68
N ILE A 93 -9.53 -18.97 -8.42
CA ILE A 93 -10.91 -19.23 -8.01
C ILE A 93 -11.68 -17.95 -7.66
N ALA A 94 -10.97 -16.90 -7.26
CA ALA A 94 -11.56 -15.61 -6.92
C ALA A 94 -10.56 -14.47 -7.07
N ILE A 95 -11.06 -13.28 -7.38
CA ILE A 95 -10.27 -12.06 -7.47
C ILE A 95 -10.96 -11.01 -6.58
N THR A 96 -10.27 -10.61 -5.52
CA THR A 96 -10.78 -9.65 -4.52
C THR A 96 -9.88 -8.42 -4.52
N GLY A 97 -10.25 -7.41 -5.31
CA GLY A 97 -9.45 -6.19 -5.49
C GLY A 97 -8.08 -6.51 -6.09
N ASN A 98 -7.01 -6.32 -5.31
CA ASN A 98 -5.64 -6.66 -5.71
C ASN A 98 -5.17 -8.04 -5.21
N ARG A 99 -6.06 -8.83 -4.57
CA ARG A 99 -5.74 -10.15 -4.04
C ARG A 99 -6.34 -11.22 -4.93
N ILE A 100 -5.51 -12.11 -5.44
CA ILE A 100 -5.94 -13.25 -6.28
C ILE A 100 -5.93 -14.49 -5.41
N VAL A 101 -7.08 -15.17 -5.32
CA VAL A 101 -7.23 -16.42 -4.57
C VAL A 101 -7.11 -17.58 -5.53
N VAL A 102 -6.29 -18.57 -5.18
CA VAL A 102 -5.95 -19.71 -6.03
C VAL A 102 -6.10 -21.02 -5.27
N ARG A 103 -6.32 -22.10 -6.02
CA ARG A 103 -6.24 -23.48 -5.52
C ARG A 103 -5.30 -24.30 -6.40
N GLN A 104 -4.80 -25.40 -5.86
CA GLN A 104 -4.11 -26.41 -6.67
C GLN A 104 -5.10 -27.08 -7.63
N VAL A 105 -4.67 -27.32 -8.87
CA VAL A 105 -5.41 -28.10 -9.88
C VAL A 105 -5.14 -29.60 -9.68
#